data_AF-A0AB37G665-F1
#
_entry.id   AF-A0AB37G665-F1
#
_cell.length_a   1.000
_cell.length_b   1.000
_cell.length_c   1.000
_cell.angle_alpha   90.00
_cell.angle_beta   90.00
_cell.angle_gamma   90.00
#
_symmetry.space_group_name_H-M   'P 1'
#
loop_
_entity.id
_entity.type
_entity.pdbx_description
1 polymer ?
#
loop_
_entity_poly.entity_id
_entity_poly.type
_entity_poly.pdbx_seq_one_letter_code
_entity_poly.pdbx_strand_id
1 'polypeptide(L)'
;MAGDGDVTWGDNVIFAEFGKGPSGKRGRKRTTARSAPATSSTIEKLLATQDWAGAFTGQQRRGTSARVAVEPRTSFARWVWEFIIRGADSGRVHRGEKYRFDGNVLGLRIADGYIIGEVQGSQPEPFSVFIRFPRREQKQTDDVLRWLVNNPSAFTEFEHGELPYEQMEMLLCDGEEHIYSECTCPDPAPVCKHTVAVAAQLVADIDRDPLSLMQLRDYPQRELQRRLQELTQLRTRTGPKRLGLGGAVRENPNKTAQKSDDAGGNDGGDNEQKKVAELFAVEADYWGSDLERVSVPSLEVIDPLTVTDRSLLHEALQPTCVVSRETIRAVADLEDCWQHLQESLSLGQKER
;
A
#
# COMPACT_ATOMS: atom_id res chain seq x y z
N MET A 1 -52.73 -26.90 31.71
CA MET A 1 -52.31 -27.94 30.74
C MET A 1 -52.33 -27.31 29.36
N ALA A 2 -51.22 -27.46 28.60
CA ALA A 2 -51.00 -27.35 27.14
C ALA A 2 -51.76 -26.23 26.37
N GLY A 3 -51.14 -25.31 25.63
CA GLY A 3 -50.20 -25.47 24.50
C GLY A 3 -50.97 -25.01 23.23
N ASP A 4 -50.64 -23.92 22.51
CA ASP A 4 -49.50 -23.58 21.63
C ASP A 4 -49.93 -23.60 20.14
N GLY A 5 -49.46 -22.61 19.36
CA GLY A 5 -49.62 -22.45 17.90
C GLY A 5 -50.88 -21.71 17.41
N ASP A 6 -50.91 -20.89 16.36
CA ASP A 6 -49.94 -20.48 15.34
C ASP A 6 -50.64 -19.37 14.50
N VAL A 7 -49.99 -18.26 14.12
CA VAL A 7 -50.52 -17.36 13.07
C VAL A 7 -49.37 -16.86 12.21
N THR A 8 -49.45 -17.23 10.94
CA THR A 8 -48.49 -17.06 9.85
C THR A 8 -48.39 -15.63 9.33
N TRP A 9 -47.20 -15.30 8.82
CA TRP A 9 -46.85 -14.03 8.20
C TRP A 9 -47.06 -14.13 6.67
N GLY A 10 -47.84 -13.21 6.09
CA GLY A 10 -48.06 -13.14 4.65
C GLY A 10 -48.65 -11.79 4.21
N ASP A 11 -48.01 -11.20 3.20
CA ASP A 11 -48.50 -10.20 2.24
C ASP A 11 -48.73 -8.74 2.68
N ASN A 12 -47.70 -7.89 2.48
CA ASN A 12 -47.86 -6.45 2.29
C ASN A 12 -47.40 -6.04 0.87
N VAL A 13 -48.29 -6.23 -0.10
CA VAL A 13 -48.24 -5.54 -1.40
C VAL A 13 -49.21 -4.36 -1.32
N ILE A 14 -48.73 -3.13 -1.44
CA ILE A 14 -49.58 -1.94 -1.47
C ILE A 14 -49.86 -1.57 -2.94
N PHE A 15 -51.12 -1.64 -3.35
CA PHE A 15 -51.61 -1.00 -4.57
C PHE A 15 -51.84 0.48 -4.31
N ALA A 16 -51.29 1.36 -5.17
CA ALA A 16 -51.61 2.78 -5.17
C ALA A 16 -52.72 3.05 -6.20
N GLU A 17 -53.89 3.47 -5.71
CA GLU A 17 -55.03 3.89 -6.52
C GLU A 17 -54.94 5.41 -6.75
N PHE A 18 -54.86 5.83 -8.02
CA PHE A 18 -54.81 7.24 -8.41
C PHE A 18 -56.23 7.75 -8.71
N GLY A 19 -56.72 8.74 -7.95
CA GLY A 19 -57.81 9.59 -8.45
C GLY A 19 -58.62 10.39 -7.42
N LYS A 20 -58.60 11.73 -7.62
CA LYS A 20 -59.56 12.77 -7.19
C LYS A 20 -59.57 13.24 -5.73
N GLY A 21 -59.08 14.46 -5.51
CA GLY A 21 -59.52 15.33 -4.40
C GLY A 21 -60.81 16.10 -4.75
N PRO A 22 -61.18 17.19 -4.04
CA PRO A 22 -60.66 17.70 -2.76
C PRO A 22 -61.77 18.04 -1.73
N SER A 23 -61.42 18.14 -0.43
CA SER A 23 -61.89 19.16 0.54
C SER A 23 -61.80 18.64 1.98
N GLY A 24 -61.36 19.50 2.90
CA GLY A 24 -61.45 19.23 4.34
C GLY A 24 -60.25 19.68 5.15
N LYS A 25 -60.22 20.96 5.53
CA LYS A 25 -59.32 21.52 6.55
C LYS A 25 -59.47 20.72 7.86
N ARG A 26 -58.37 20.25 8.47
CA ARG A 26 -58.26 20.00 9.91
C ARG A 26 -56.79 19.99 10.38
N GLY A 27 -56.61 20.50 11.60
CA GLY A 27 -55.39 21.10 12.12
C GLY A 27 -54.19 20.17 12.33
N ARG A 28 -53.02 20.73 12.08
CA ARG A 28 -51.71 20.10 12.28
C ARG A 28 -51.29 20.25 13.74
N LYS A 29 -51.47 19.20 14.55
CA LYS A 29 -50.74 19.04 15.82
C LYS A 29 -49.32 18.59 15.49
N ARG A 30 -48.32 19.42 15.82
CA ARG A 30 -46.90 19.03 15.84
C ARG A 30 -46.70 18.00 16.95
N THR A 31 -46.58 16.74 16.59
CA THR A 31 -45.92 15.74 17.43
C THR A 31 -44.47 15.63 16.94
N THR A 32 -43.56 16.07 17.80
CA THR A 32 -42.12 15.83 17.69
C THR A 32 -41.88 14.33 17.86
N ALA A 33 -41.86 13.59 16.76
CA ALA A 33 -41.30 12.25 16.75
C ALA A 33 -39.78 12.38 16.81
N ARG A 34 -39.21 11.97 17.94
CA ARG A 34 -37.78 11.79 18.14
C ARG A 34 -37.24 10.91 17.03
N SER A 35 -36.34 11.45 16.20
CA SER A 35 -35.47 10.70 15.32
C SER A 35 -34.71 9.68 16.16
N ALA A 36 -34.83 8.40 15.80
CA ALA A 36 -33.96 7.36 16.31
C ALA A 36 -32.50 7.72 15.96
N PRO A 37 -31.52 7.48 16.84
CA PRO A 37 -30.14 7.79 16.55
C PRO A 37 -29.66 6.86 15.44
N ALA A 38 -29.20 7.44 14.33
CA ALA A 38 -28.45 6.71 13.31
C ALA A 38 -27.23 6.10 14.00
N THR A 39 -27.12 4.77 13.97
CA THR A 39 -25.87 4.08 14.27
C THR A 39 -24.88 4.49 13.20
N SER A 40 -24.08 5.53 13.44
CA SER A 40 -23.02 5.94 12.51
C SER A 40 -22.12 4.72 12.33
N SER A 41 -22.19 4.07 11.17
CA SER A 41 -21.38 2.91 10.86
C SER A 41 -19.90 3.31 10.97
N THR A 42 -19.03 2.37 11.31
CA THR A 42 -17.57 2.57 11.30
C THR A 42 -17.10 3.18 9.97
N ILE A 43 -17.86 2.90 8.89
CA ILE A 43 -17.78 3.54 7.59
C ILE A 43 -17.92 5.07 7.68
N GLU A 44 -18.99 5.63 8.26
CA GLU A 44 -19.13 7.10 8.36
C GLU A 44 -17.95 7.74 9.08
N LYS A 45 -17.36 7.07 10.08
CA LYS A 45 -16.19 7.58 10.80
C LYS A 45 -14.92 7.51 9.97
N LEU A 46 -14.67 6.41 9.26
CA LEU A 46 -13.51 6.26 8.35
C LEU A 46 -13.62 7.20 7.15
N LEU A 47 -14.82 7.28 6.59
CA LEU A 47 -15.15 8.18 5.49
C LEU A 47 -15.14 9.65 5.92
N ALA A 48 -15.43 10.00 7.18
CA ALA A 48 -15.34 11.38 7.67
C ALA A 48 -13.90 11.82 7.99
N THR A 49 -12.97 10.89 8.23
CA THR A 49 -11.55 11.22 8.49
C THR A 49 -10.73 11.44 7.21
N GLN A 50 -11.27 11.09 6.05
CA GLN A 50 -10.61 11.23 4.76
C GLN A 50 -11.55 12.03 3.86
N ASP A 51 -11.14 13.17 3.31
CA ASP A 51 -11.95 13.91 2.34
C ASP A 51 -11.95 13.17 0.99
N TRP A 52 -12.75 12.09 0.85
CA TRP A 52 -12.86 11.30 -0.40
C TRP A 52 -14.19 11.56 -1.14
N ALA A 53 -15.24 12.01 -0.44
CA ALA A 53 -16.54 12.33 -1.04
C ALA A 53 -16.38 13.48 -2.04
N GLY A 54 -16.47 13.16 -3.34
CA GLY A 54 -16.25 14.13 -4.43
C GLY A 54 -14.90 14.00 -5.15
N ALA A 55 -13.93 13.22 -4.64
CA ALA A 55 -12.66 12.97 -5.33
C ALA A 55 -12.83 12.22 -6.66
N PHE A 56 -13.95 11.51 -6.83
CA PHE A 56 -14.29 10.74 -8.02
C PHE A 56 -15.14 11.53 -9.04
N THR A 57 -15.44 12.81 -8.77
CA THR A 57 -16.16 13.68 -9.70
C THR A 57 -15.27 14.07 -10.89
N GLY A 58 -15.18 13.20 -11.90
CA GLY A 58 -14.47 13.54 -13.13
C GLY A 58 -13.96 12.36 -13.96
N GLN A 59 -14.06 11.12 -13.48
CA GLN A 59 -13.58 9.98 -14.26
C GLN A 59 -14.60 9.62 -15.36
N GLN A 60 -14.19 9.85 -16.61
CA GLN A 60 -15.02 9.78 -17.80
C GLN A 60 -15.80 8.47 -17.92
N ARG A 61 -17.10 8.59 -18.26
CA ARG A 61 -17.94 7.52 -18.81
C ARG A 61 -17.28 6.95 -20.07
N ARG A 62 -16.52 5.86 -19.93
CA ARG A 62 -16.05 5.08 -21.08
C ARG A 62 -17.19 4.21 -21.58
N GLY A 63 -17.41 4.26 -22.90
CA GLY A 63 -18.61 3.77 -23.57
C GLY A 63 -18.91 2.27 -23.38
N THR A 64 -20.18 1.95 -23.64
CA THR A 64 -20.78 0.62 -23.56
C THR A 64 -20.08 -0.38 -24.48
N SER A 65 -19.28 -1.27 -23.90
CA SER A 65 -18.82 -2.47 -24.59
C SER A 65 -19.89 -3.55 -24.48
N ALA A 66 -20.30 -4.11 -25.61
CA ALA A 66 -21.13 -5.31 -25.63
C ALA A 66 -20.28 -6.52 -25.21
N ARG A 67 -20.81 -7.35 -24.29
CA ARG A 67 -20.26 -8.59 -23.69
C ARG A 67 -19.24 -8.35 -22.57
N VAL A 68 -19.04 -9.23 -21.58
CA VAL A 68 -19.59 -10.50 -21.07
C VAL A 68 -18.98 -10.60 -19.64
N ALA A 69 -19.33 -11.61 -18.84
CA ALA A 69 -18.78 -11.88 -17.52
C ALA A 69 -17.29 -11.46 -17.34
N VAL A 70 -16.96 -11.00 -16.14
CA VAL A 70 -15.60 -10.60 -15.80
C VAL A 70 -14.71 -11.84 -15.86
N GLU A 71 -13.68 -11.77 -16.70
CA GLU A 71 -12.69 -12.84 -16.86
C GLU A 71 -11.32 -12.33 -16.38
N PRO A 72 -10.91 -12.63 -15.14
CA PRO A 72 -9.61 -12.25 -14.61
C PRO A 72 -8.48 -12.93 -15.37
N ARG A 73 -7.52 -12.13 -15.86
CA ARG A 73 -6.40 -12.63 -16.67
C ARG A 73 -5.24 -13.09 -15.80
N THR A 74 -4.90 -12.30 -14.80
CA THR A 74 -3.79 -12.54 -13.87
C THR A 74 -4.19 -13.41 -12.67
N SER A 75 -3.25 -14.10 -12.02
CA SER A 75 -3.56 -14.81 -10.77
C SER A 75 -4.01 -13.86 -9.66
N PHE A 76 -3.44 -12.65 -9.60
CA PHE A 76 -3.85 -11.57 -8.70
C PHE A 76 -5.33 -11.23 -8.85
N ALA A 77 -5.74 -10.90 -10.07
CA ALA A 77 -7.11 -10.49 -10.35
C ALA A 77 -8.09 -11.65 -10.08
N ARG A 78 -7.69 -12.90 -10.42
CA ARG A 78 -8.50 -14.09 -10.14
C ARG A 78 -8.73 -14.30 -8.65
N TRP A 79 -7.67 -14.19 -7.86
CA TRP A 79 -7.75 -14.32 -6.40
C TRP A 79 -8.68 -13.28 -5.79
N VAL A 80 -8.46 -12.01 -6.14
CA VAL A 80 -9.27 -10.90 -5.62
C VAL A 80 -10.74 -11.08 -6.00
N TRP A 81 -11.02 -11.49 -7.25
CA TRP A 81 -12.37 -11.75 -7.71
C TRP A 81 -13.05 -12.85 -6.89
N GLU A 82 -12.44 -14.03 -6.81
CA GLU A 82 -12.99 -15.22 -6.15
C GLU A 82 -13.28 -14.97 -4.67
N PHE A 83 -12.37 -14.29 -3.96
CA PHE A 83 -12.56 -14.01 -2.53
C PHE A 83 -13.61 -12.93 -2.26
N ILE A 84 -13.70 -11.88 -3.09
CA ILE A 84 -14.69 -10.81 -2.86
C ILE A 84 -16.11 -11.29 -3.19
N ILE A 85 -16.29 -12.06 -4.27
CA ILE A 85 -17.63 -12.51 -4.68
C ILE A 85 -18.11 -13.74 -3.89
N ARG A 86 -17.29 -14.29 -3.00
CA ARG A 86 -17.63 -15.46 -2.20
C ARG A 86 -18.91 -15.21 -1.41
N GLY A 87 -19.93 -16.03 -1.65
CA GLY A 87 -21.26 -15.90 -1.03
C GLY A 87 -22.27 -15.03 -1.80
N ALA A 88 -21.90 -14.48 -2.96
CA ALA A 88 -22.86 -13.87 -3.88
C ALA A 88 -23.54 -14.93 -4.76
N ASP A 89 -24.87 -14.83 -4.93
CA ASP A 89 -25.57 -15.64 -5.93
C ASP A 89 -25.24 -15.18 -7.36
N SER A 90 -25.40 -16.10 -8.32
CA SER A 90 -25.10 -15.84 -9.74
C SER A 90 -25.88 -14.66 -10.33
N GLY A 91 -27.10 -14.40 -9.84
CA GLY A 91 -27.91 -13.26 -10.25
C GLY A 91 -27.32 -11.93 -9.78
N ARG A 92 -26.79 -11.87 -8.55
CA ARG A 92 -26.07 -10.70 -8.03
C ARG A 92 -24.78 -10.46 -8.81
N VAL A 93 -24.03 -11.52 -9.09
CA VAL A 93 -22.78 -11.44 -9.86
C VAL A 93 -23.08 -10.84 -11.23
N HIS A 94 -24.01 -11.43 -11.98
CA HIS A 94 -24.34 -10.97 -13.33
C HIS A 94 -24.83 -9.51 -13.35
N ARG A 95 -25.68 -9.11 -12.39
CA ARG A 95 -26.12 -7.70 -12.29
C ARG A 95 -24.97 -6.76 -11.95
N GLY A 96 -24.06 -7.15 -11.07
CA GLY A 96 -22.92 -6.33 -10.70
C GLY A 96 -21.93 -6.13 -11.85
N GLU A 97 -21.62 -7.18 -12.59
CA GLU A 97 -20.80 -7.11 -13.81
C GLU A 97 -21.43 -6.13 -14.81
N LYS A 98 -22.74 -6.26 -15.05
CA LYS A 98 -23.48 -5.33 -15.92
C LYS A 98 -23.34 -3.88 -15.44
N TYR A 99 -23.48 -3.62 -14.14
CA TYR A 99 -23.32 -2.26 -13.59
C TYR A 99 -21.93 -1.68 -13.88
N ARG A 100 -20.88 -2.49 -13.80
CA ARG A 100 -19.52 -2.08 -14.16
C ARG A 100 -19.42 -1.77 -15.66
N PHE A 101 -19.96 -2.63 -16.54
CA PHE A 101 -19.89 -2.43 -17.99
C PHE A 101 -20.73 -1.25 -18.48
N ASP A 102 -21.84 -0.95 -17.80
CA ASP A 102 -22.69 0.20 -18.05
C ASP A 102 -22.04 1.52 -17.57
N GLY A 103 -20.86 1.46 -16.93
CA GLY A 103 -20.13 2.65 -16.46
C GLY A 103 -20.73 3.29 -15.21
N ASN A 104 -21.41 2.49 -14.38
CA ASN A 104 -22.01 2.99 -13.13
C ASN A 104 -21.02 3.07 -11.96
N VAL A 105 -19.82 2.50 -12.08
CA VAL A 105 -18.76 2.69 -11.08
C VAL A 105 -18.09 4.04 -11.36
N LEU A 106 -18.33 5.01 -10.49
CA LEU A 106 -17.86 6.39 -10.65
C LEU A 106 -16.37 6.52 -10.32
N GLY A 107 -15.92 5.73 -9.34
CA GLY A 107 -14.53 5.71 -8.94
C GLY A 107 -14.23 4.60 -7.96
N LEU A 108 -12.93 4.28 -7.87
CA LEU A 108 -12.38 3.24 -7.03
C LEU A 108 -11.02 3.67 -6.53
N ARG A 109 -10.73 3.40 -5.26
CA ARG A 109 -9.41 3.61 -4.66
C ARG A 109 -9.05 2.45 -3.75
N ILE A 110 -7.78 2.10 -3.77
CA ILE A 110 -7.15 1.14 -2.86
C ILE A 110 -6.35 1.94 -1.84
N ALA A 111 -6.50 1.64 -0.55
CA ALA A 111 -5.73 2.24 0.52
C ALA A 111 -5.63 1.29 1.72
N ASP A 112 -4.42 1.02 2.18
CA ASP A 112 -4.10 0.42 3.49
C ASP A 112 -4.94 -0.81 3.89
N GLY A 113 -5.17 -1.73 2.95
CA GLY A 113 -5.94 -2.96 3.17
C GLY A 113 -7.45 -2.82 2.94
N TYR A 114 -7.89 -1.65 2.48
CA TYR A 114 -9.27 -1.33 2.13
C TYR A 114 -9.38 -0.95 0.65
N ILE A 115 -10.55 -1.23 0.09
CA ILE A 115 -11.00 -0.70 -1.19
C ILE A 115 -12.27 0.09 -0.94
N ILE A 116 -12.31 1.31 -1.47
CA ILE A 116 -13.46 2.20 -1.42
C ILE A 116 -13.88 2.47 -2.85
N GLY A 117 -15.18 2.35 -3.11
CA GLY A 117 -15.74 2.65 -4.42
C GLY A 117 -17.06 3.39 -4.34
N GLU A 118 -17.34 4.20 -5.34
CA GLU A 118 -18.62 4.89 -5.52
C GLU A 118 -19.36 4.30 -6.72
N VAL A 119 -20.62 3.95 -6.53
CA VAL A 119 -21.46 3.35 -7.57
C VAL A 119 -22.75 4.14 -7.74
N GLN A 120 -23.01 4.59 -8.96
CA GLN A 120 -24.25 5.23 -9.33
C GLN A 120 -25.41 4.24 -9.20
N GLY A 121 -26.36 4.59 -8.32
CA GLY A 121 -27.59 3.85 -8.09
C GLY A 121 -28.78 4.46 -8.83
N SER A 122 -29.97 3.99 -8.47
CA SER A 122 -31.25 4.57 -8.89
C SER A 122 -31.56 5.91 -8.21
N GLN A 123 -30.92 6.20 -7.09
CA GLN A 123 -31.08 7.45 -6.36
C GLN A 123 -30.01 8.48 -6.79
N PRO A 124 -30.22 9.79 -6.56
CA PRO A 124 -29.27 10.83 -6.96
C PRO A 124 -27.90 10.69 -6.29
N GLU A 125 -27.88 10.28 -5.01
CA GLU A 125 -26.66 10.11 -4.24
C GLU A 125 -26.02 8.73 -4.53
N PRO A 126 -24.75 8.67 -4.99
CA PRO A 126 -24.06 7.41 -5.23
C PRO A 126 -23.98 6.54 -3.97
N PHE A 127 -24.01 5.22 -4.16
CA PHE A 127 -23.76 4.28 -3.08
C PHE A 127 -22.26 4.15 -2.84
N SER A 128 -21.88 4.12 -1.57
CA SER A 128 -20.50 3.87 -1.15
C SER A 128 -20.36 2.38 -0.86
N VAL A 129 -19.28 1.80 -1.38
CA VAL A 129 -18.89 0.40 -1.18
C VAL A 129 -17.57 0.40 -0.44
N PHE A 130 -17.51 -0.39 0.61
CA PHE A 130 -16.31 -0.62 1.40
C PHE A 130 -15.98 -2.10 1.40
N ILE A 131 -14.75 -2.45 1.03
CA ILE A 131 -14.25 -3.82 1.02
C ILE A 131 -12.96 -3.82 1.82
N ARG A 132 -12.85 -4.71 2.80
CA ARG A 132 -11.73 -4.80 3.72
C ARG A 132 -11.10 -6.18 3.66
N PHE A 133 -9.82 -6.21 3.32
CA PHE A 133 -9.01 -7.41 3.35
C PHE A 133 -8.56 -7.71 4.79
N PRO A 134 -8.25 -8.98 5.11
CA PRO A 134 -7.56 -9.32 6.34
C PRO A 134 -6.27 -8.51 6.49
N ARG A 135 -6.01 -8.07 7.72
CA ARG A 135 -4.79 -7.31 8.03
C ARG A 135 -3.61 -8.28 7.98
N ARG A 136 -2.54 -7.86 7.31
CA ARG A 136 -1.25 -8.57 7.32
C ARG A 136 -0.23 -7.78 8.12
N GLU A 137 0.62 -8.51 8.83
CA GLU A 137 1.78 -7.88 9.47
C GLU A 137 2.82 -7.49 8.43
N GLN A 138 3.55 -6.41 8.68
CA GLN A 138 4.62 -5.97 7.77
C GLN A 138 5.66 -7.07 7.55
N LYS A 139 5.91 -7.88 8.58
CA LYS A 139 6.83 -9.02 8.51
C LYS A 139 6.40 -10.07 7.48
N GLN A 140 5.12 -10.41 7.44
CA GLN A 140 4.58 -11.39 6.49
C GLN A 140 4.74 -10.90 5.05
N THR A 141 4.43 -9.62 4.82
CA THR A 141 4.61 -9.00 3.50
C THR A 141 6.09 -8.96 3.12
N ASP A 142 6.97 -8.58 4.04
CA ASP A 142 8.43 -8.59 3.85
C ASP A 142 8.98 -9.99 3.55
N ASP A 143 8.41 -11.04 4.14
CA ASP A 143 8.82 -12.42 3.89
C ASP A 143 8.51 -12.84 2.44
N VAL A 144 7.37 -12.42 1.89
CA VAL A 144 7.04 -12.60 0.46
C VAL A 144 8.02 -11.81 -0.42
N LEU A 145 8.34 -10.56 -0.07
CA LEU A 145 9.30 -9.75 -0.83
C LEU A 145 10.71 -10.36 -0.79
N ARG A 146 11.15 -10.90 0.34
CA ARG A 146 12.42 -11.63 0.45
C ARG A 146 12.43 -12.88 -0.41
N TRP A 147 11.31 -13.62 -0.44
CA TRP A 147 11.16 -14.78 -1.30
C TRP A 147 11.28 -14.41 -2.78
N LEU A 148 10.65 -13.30 -3.21
CA LEU A 148 10.78 -12.78 -4.58
C LEU A 148 12.23 -12.44 -4.91
N VAL A 149 12.93 -11.74 -4.00
CA VAL A 149 14.34 -11.42 -4.18
C VAL A 149 15.20 -12.68 -4.26
N ASN A 150 14.87 -13.76 -3.55
CA ASN A 150 15.60 -15.03 -3.62
C ASN A 150 15.29 -15.85 -4.89
N ASN A 151 14.18 -15.57 -5.59
CA ASN A 151 13.74 -16.30 -6.77
C ASN A 151 13.53 -15.34 -7.96
N PRO A 152 14.59 -14.97 -8.70
CA PRO A 152 14.50 -13.95 -9.76
C PRO A 152 13.50 -14.25 -10.87
N SER A 153 13.24 -15.52 -11.21
CA SER A 153 12.21 -15.90 -12.18
C SER A 153 10.80 -15.58 -11.69
N ALA A 154 10.54 -15.76 -10.39
CA ALA A 154 9.26 -15.43 -9.78
C ALA A 154 9.03 -13.90 -9.72
N PHE A 155 10.11 -13.11 -9.67
CA PHE A 155 9.99 -11.65 -9.71
C PHE A 155 9.39 -11.16 -11.03
N THR A 156 9.86 -11.70 -12.16
CA THR A 156 9.29 -11.34 -13.47
C THR A 156 7.82 -11.76 -13.59
N GLU A 157 7.45 -12.91 -13.04
CA GLU A 157 6.05 -13.36 -12.99
C GLU A 157 5.19 -12.43 -12.12
N PHE A 158 5.71 -12.03 -10.96
CA PHE A 158 5.05 -11.11 -10.04
C PHE A 158 4.76 -9.74 -10.66
N GLU A 159 5.69 -9.18 -11.44
CA GLU A 159 5.47 -7.93 -12.20
C GLU A 159 4.31 -8.05 -13.19
N HIS A 160 4.03 -9.26 -13.70
CA HIS A 160 2.92 -9.55 -14.60
C HIS A 160 1.64 -9.98 -13.86
N GLY A 161 1.62 -9.91 -12.52
CA GLY A 161 0.47 -10.29 -11.71
C GLY A 161 0.32 -11.79 -11.46
N GLU A 162 1.40 -12.55 -11.66
CA GLU A 162 1.46 -13.98 -11.41
C GLU A 162 2.29 -14.24 -10.14
N LEU A 163 1.70 -14.98 -9.20
CA LEU A 163 2.36 -15.38 -7.96
C LEU A 163 1.85 -16.77 -7.55
N PRO A 164 2.72 -17.65 -7.03
CA PRO A 164 2.27 -18.97 -6.63
C PRO A 164 1.34 -18.90 -5.42
N TYR A 165 0.51 -19.95 -5.28
CA TYR A 165 -0.60 -20.02 -4.34
C TYR A 165 -0.18 -19.74 -2.88
N GLU A 166 0.90 -20.34 -2.39
CA GLU A 166 1.37 -20.16 -1.01
C GLU A 166 1.74 -18.70 -0.69
N GLN A 167 2.38 -18.02 -1.65
CA GLN A 167 2.76 -16.61 -1.50
C GLN A 167 1.53 -15.70 -1.63
N MET A 168 0.53 -16.09 -2.43
CA MET A 168 -0.76 -15.40 -2.53
C MET A 168 -1.55 -15.45 -1.22
N GLU A 169 -1.61 -16.60 -0.54
CA GLU A 169 -2.29 -16.73 0.76
C GLU A 169 -1.64 -15.83 1.82
N MET A 170 -0.31 -15.89 1.90
CA MET A 170 0.47 -15.07 2.82
C MET A 170 0.29 -13.58 2.53
N LEU A 171 0.29 -13.20 1.25
CA LEU A 171 0.17 -11.81 0.83
C LEU A 171 -1.25 -11.27 1.00
N LEU A 172 -2.29 -11.97 0.56
CA LEU A 172 -3.65 -11.41 0.44
C LEU A 172 -4.64 -11.94 1.48
N CYS A 173 -4.97 -13.22 1.39
CA CYS A 173 -6.04 -13.82 2.19
C CYS A 173 -5.83 -15.33 2.14
N ASP A 174 -5.91 -15.99 3.29
CA ASP A 174 -5.97 -17.45 3.38
C ASP A 174 -7.36 -17.92 2.89
N GLY A 175 -7.46 -19.11 2.31
CA GLY A 175 -8.73 -19.76 1.95
C GLY A 175 -9.77 -19.87 3.08
N GLU A 176 -9.37 -19.90 4.34
CA GLU A 176 -10.27 -19.89 5.51
C GLU A 176 -10.74 -18.49 5.91
N GLU A 177 -10.00 -17.45 5.51
CA GLU A 177 -10.34 -16.07 5.83
C GLU A 177 -11.46 -15.53 4.92
N HIS A 178 -12.18 -14.53 5.45
CA HIS A 178 -13.26 -13.87 4.74
C HIS A 178 -12.97 -12.39 4.54
N ILE A 179 -13.23 -11.91 3.32
CA ILE A 179 -13.21 -10.49 3.01
C ILE A 179 -14.50 -9.86 3.54
N TYR A 180 -14.35 -8.83 4.36
CA TYR A 180 -15.49 -8.08 4.85
C TYR A 180 -15.90 -7.06 3.79
N SER A 181 -17.19 -6.98 3.48
CA SER A 181 -17.72 -5.94 2.60
C SER A 181 -19.02 -5.36 3.15
N GLU A 182 -19.21 -4.08 2.90
CA GLU A 182 -20.38 -3.33 3.32
C GLU A 182 -20.71 -2.29 2.24
N CYS A 183 -21.98 -2.07 1.99
CA CYS A 183 -22.46 -1.09 1.02
C CYS A 183 -23.64 -0.31 1.61
N THR A 184 -23.71 0.99 1.32
CA THR A 184 -24.80 1.86 1.78
C THR A 184 -26.14 1.61 1.08
N CYS A 185 -26.24 0.60 0.23
CA CYS A 185 -27.47 0.27 -0.50
C CYS A 185 -28.46 -0.51 0.39
N PRO A 186 -29.77 -0.50 0.08
CA PRO A 186 -30.79 -1.17 0.89
C PRO A 186 -30.80 -2.70 0.78
N ASP A 187 -29.79 -3.30 0.15
CA ASP A 187 -29.66 -4.73 -0.03
C ASP A 187 -28.95 -5.34 1.19
N PRO A 188 -29.60 -6.24 1.96
CA PRO A 188 -29.04 -6.74 3.21
C PRO A 188 -27.95 -7.80 3.02
N ALA A 189 -27.71 -8.26 1.79
CA ALA A 189 -26.69 -9.27 1.54
C ALA A 189 -25.28 -8.70 1.76
N PRO A 190 -24.34 -9.49 2.30
CA PRO A 190 -22.97 -9.05 2.52
C PRO A 190 -22.31 -8.61 1.20
N VAL A 191 -22.53 -9.38 0.12
CA VAL A 191 -22.06 -9.04 -1.22
C VAL A 191 -23.25 -8.65 -2.10
N CYS A 192 -23.52 -7.35 -2.19
CA CYS A 192 -24.56 -6.80 -3.06
C CYS A 192 -24.05 -6.63 -4.50
N LYS A 193 -24.95 -6.31 -5.44
CA LYS A 193 -24.56 -6.03 -6.83
C LYS A 193 -23.55 -4.88 -6.98
N HIS A 194 -23.57 -3.89 -6.08
CA HIS A 194 -22.63 -2.77 -6.11
C HIS A 194 -21.24 -3.20 -5.65
N THR A 195 -21.16 -4.05 -4.62
CA THR A 195 -19.90 -4.69 -4.20
C THR A 195 -19.28 -5.47 -5.36
N VAL A 196 -20.09 -6.27 -6.07
CA VAL A 196 -19.62 -6.98 -7.27
C VAL A 196 -19.18 -6.01 -8.37
N ALA A 197 -19.91 -4.91 -8.61
CA ALA A 197 -19.52 -3.93 -9.63
C ALA A 197 -18.16 -3.29 -9.32
N VAL A 198 -17.91 -2.94 -8.05
CA VAL A 198 -16.61 -2.43 -7.59
C VAL A 198 -15.53 -3.49 -7.70
N ALA A 199 -15.80 -4.74 -7.32
CA ALA A 199 -14.88 -5.86 -7.49
C ALA A 199 -14.52 -6.07 -8.97
N ALA A 200 -15.51 -6.01 -9.86
CA ALA A 200 -15.32 -6.16 -11.30
C ALA A 200 -14.44 -5.05 -11.89
N GLN A 201 -14.59 -3.82 -11.38
CA GLN A 201 -13.75 -2.70 -11.76
C GLN A 201 -12.33 -2.87 -11.21
N LEU A 202 -12.20 -3.25 -9.94
CA LEU A 202 -10.91 -3.53 -9.28
C LEU A 202 -10.10 -4.58 -10.05
N VAL A 203 -10.71 -5.71 -10.38
CA VAL A 203 -10.10 -6.81 -11.15
C VAL A 203 -9.58 -6.30 -12.49
N ALA A 204 -10.34 -5.47 -13.19
CA ALA A 204 -9.93 -4.92 -14.47
C ALA A 204 -8.80 -3.89 -14.35
N ASP A 205 -8.71 -3.18 -13.23
CA ASP A 205 -7.62 -2.26 -12.95
C ASP A 205 -6.34 -3.02 -12.52
N ILE A 206 -6.47 -4.10 -11.74
CA ILE A 206 -5.37 -5.03 -11.42
C ILE A 206 -4.84 -5.72 -12.68
N ASP A 207 -5.71 -6.20 -13.57
CA ASP A 207 -5.28 -6.82 -14.82
C ASP A 207 -4.53 -5.83 -15.74
N ARG A 208 -4.77 -4.51 -15.59
CA ARG A 208 -4.02 -3.46 -16.31
C ARG A 208 -2.71 -3.11 -15.63
N ASP A 209 -2.72 -3.00 -14.31
CA ASP A 209 -1.56 -2.68 -13.48
C ASP A 209 -1.54 -3.59 -12.25
N PRO A 210 -0.89 -4.78 -12.33
CA PRO A 210 -0.96 -5.77 -11.26
C PRO A 210 -0.32 -5.30 -9.96
N LEU A 211 0.73 -4.46 -10.06
CA LEU A 211 1.44 -3.94 -8.89
C LEU A 211 0.60 -2.96 -8.08
N SER A 212 -0.48 -2.40 -8.65
CA SER A 212 -1.43 -1.58 -7.92
C SER A 212 -2.04 -2.30 -6.71
N LEU A 213 -2.14 -3.63 -6.76
CA LEU A 213 -2.64 -4.47 -5.67
C LEU A 213 -1.81 -4.33 -4.38
N MET A 214 -0.51 -4.04 -4.50
CA MET A 214 0.38 -3.87 -3.35
C MET A 214 0.04 -2.66 -2.48
N GLN A 215 -0.80 -1.74 -2.96
CA GLN A 215 -1.39 -0.68 -2.13
C GLN A 215 -2.26 -1.23 -1.00
N LEU A 216 -2.83 -2.44 -1.14
CA LEU A 216 -3.51 -3.13 -0.02
C LEU A 216 -2.56 -3.50 1.13
N ARG A 217 -1.25 -3.44 0.90
CA ARG A 217 -0.18 -3.79 1.85
C ARG A 217 0.74 -2.63 2.17
N ASP A 218 0.26 -1.41 1.95
CA ASP A 218 1.03 -0.18 2.21
C ASP A 218 2.34 -0.14 1.41
N TYR A 219 2.33 -0.76 0.22
CA TYR A 219 3.45 -0.75 -0.72
C TYR A 219 2.98 -0.13 -2.05
N PRO A 220 2.86 1.22 -2.13
CA PRO A 220 2.69 1.87 -3.42
C PRO A 220 3.91 1.56 -4.31
N GLN A 221 3.74 1.63 -5.63
CA GLN A 221 4.73 1.15 -6.60
C GLN A 221 6.16 1.63 -6.35
N ARG A 222 6.34 2.92 -6.00
CA ARG A 222 7.68 3.48 -5.68
C ARG A 222 8.29 2.88 -4.42
N GLU A 223 7.47 2.69 -3.39
CA GLU A 223 7.91 2.12 -2.12
C GLU A 223 8.25 0.63 -2.28
N LEU A 224 7.43 -0.09 -3.03
CA LEU A 224 7.68 -1.48 -3.40
C LEU A 224 9.04 -1.65 -4.09
N GLN A 225 9.31 -0.82 -5.10
CA GLN A 225 10.59 -0.82 -5.82
C GLN A 225 11.76 -0.52 -4.90
N ARG A 226 11.64 0.51 -4.04
CA ARG A 226 12.66 0.85 -3.04
C ARG A 226 12.94 -0.35 -2.12
N ARG A 227 11.89 -0.96 -1.57
CA ARG A 227 12.00 -2.09 -0.66
C ARG A 227 12.67 -3.30 -1.29
N LEU A 228 12.32 -3.63 -2.53
CA LEU A 228 12.94 -4.73 -3.29
C LEU A 228 14.41 -4.46 -3.59
N GLN A 229 14.79 -3.21 -3.90
CA GLN A 229 16.19 -2.83 -4.08
C GLN A 229 16.99 -2.99 -2.78
N GLU A 230 16.46 -2.52 -1.65
CA GLU A 230 17.07 -2.69 -0.33
C GLU A 230 17.31 -4.17 0.00
N LEU A 231 16.29 -5.02 -0.16
CA LEU A 231 16.39 -6.45 0.09
C LEU A 231 17.41 -7.13 -0.84
N THR A 232 17.47 -6.69 -2.11
CA THR A 232 18.46 -7.18 -3.07
C THR A 232 19.88 -6.82 -2.63
N GLN A 233 20.12 -5.60 -2.17
CA GLN A 233 21.42 -5.16 -1.65
C GLN A 233 21.82 -5.96 -0.41
N LEU A 234 20.89 -6.16 0.54
CA LEU A 234 21.13 -6.97 1.73
C LEU A 234 21.52 -8.41 1.38
N ARG A 235 20.87 -9.01 0.38
CA ARG A 235 21.23 -10.33 -0.15
C ARG A 235 22.67 -10.36 -0.68
N THR A 236 23.07 -9.37 -1.50
CA THR A 236 24.44 -9.32 -2.05
C THR A 236 25.53 -9.18 -0.99
N ARG A 237 25.24 -8.47 0.12
CA ARG A 237 26.16 -8.31 1.25
C ARG A 237 26.33 -9.58 2.07
N THR A 238 25.27 -10.39 2.15
CA THR A 238 25.23 -11.62 2.98
C THR A 238 25.66 -12.86 2.19
N GLY A 239 25.70 -12.77 0.85
CA GLY A 239 26.22 -13.85 0.01
C GLY A 239 27.67 -14.18 0.36
N PRO A 240 28.08 -15.47 0.31
CA PRO A 240 29.46 -15.84 0.57
C PRO A 240 30.36 -15.07 -0.39
N LYS A 241 31.32 -14.31 0.14
CA LYS A 241 32.41 -13.73 -0.67
C LYS A 241 32.99 -14.88 -1.48
N ARG A 242 32.74 -14.91 -2.78
CA ARG A 242 33.45 -15.83 -3.67
C ARG A 242 34.93 -15.47 -3.52
N LEU A 243 35.69 -16.31 -2.82
CA LEU A 243 37.15 -16.26 -2.87
C LEU A 243 37.50 -16.30 -4.36
N GLY A 244 38.13 -15.22 -4.83
CA GLY A 244 38.47 -15.05 -6.23
C GLY A 244 39.40 -16.17 -6.69
N LEU A 245 38.84 -17.15 -7.38
CA LEU A 245 39.59 -18.01 -8.30
C LEU A 245 39.97 -17.12 -9.48
N GLY A 246 41.15 -16.50 -9.41
CA GLY A 246 41.64 -15.63 -10.47
C GLY A 246 42.95 -14.88 -10.21
N GLY A 247 43.57 -15.04 -9.04
CA GLY A 247 44.94 -14.56 -8.82
C GLY A 247 45.93 -15.69 -9.08
N ALA A 248 46.58 -15.72 -10.25
CA ALA A 248 47.71 -16.60 -10.50
C ALA A 248 48.79 -16.34 -9.44
N VAL A 249 49.03 -17.32 -8.57
CA VAL A 249 50.19 -17.35 -7.68
C VAL A 249 51.42 -17.36 -8.57
N ARG A 250 52.21 -16.26 -8.54
CA ARG A 250 53.55 -16.25 -9.12
C ARG A 250 54.42 -17.15 -8.24
N GLU A 251 54.78 -18.33 -8.73
CA GLU A 251 55.81 -19.15 -8.07
C GLU A 251 57.15 -18.42 -8.14
N ASN A 252 57.71 -18.13 -6.97
CA ASN A 252 59.01 -17.50 -6.83
C ASN A 252 60.09 -18.61 -6.90
N PRO A 253 61.03 -18.60 -7.87
CA PRO A 253 61.93 -19.73 -8.15
C PRO A 253 63.10 -19.85 -7.16
N ASN A 254 63.04 -19.24 -5.97
CA ASN A 254 64.18 -19.15 -5.06
C ASN A 254 63.82 -19.49 -3.61
N LYS A 255 63.45 -20.75 -3.36
CA LYS A 255 63.60 -21.37 -2.04
C LYS A 255 64.21 -22.76 -2.19
N THR A 256 65.55 -22.80 -2.17
CA THR A 256 66.30 -24.02 -1.89
C THR A 256 65.94 -24.53 -0.50
N ALA A 257 65.34 -25.72 -0.46
CA ALA A 257 65.04 -26.43 0.76
C ALA A 257 66.34 -26.86 1.46
N GLN A 258 66.66 -26.23 2.59
CA GLN A 258 67.58 -26.82 3.56
C GLN A 258 66.81 -27.80 4.44
N LYS A 259 67.21 -29.06 4.31
CA LYS A 259 66.95 -30.15 5.24
C LYS A 259 67.74 -29.89 6.53
N SER A 260 67.10 -30.03 7.68
CA SER A 260 67.80 -30.37 8.92
C SER A 260 66.97 -31.39 9.69
N ASP A 261 67.53 -32.57 9.82
CA ASP A 261 67.15 -33.63 10.74
C ASP A 261 67.51 -33.20 12.18
N ASP A 262 66.68 -33.52 13.18
CA ASP A 262 67.03 -34.34 14.36
C ASP A 262 66.09 -34.20 15.57
N ALA A 263 66.15 -35.24 16.38
CA ALA A 263 65.23 -35.71 17.40
C ALA A 263 65.11 -34.91 18.72
N GLY A 264 63.97 -35.12 19.40
CA GLY A 264 63.90 -35.31 20.85
C GLY A 264 63.43 -34.12 21.70
N GLY A 265 62.42 -34.37 22.55
CA GLY A 265 62.17 -33.57 23.76
C GLY A 265 60.76 -33.01 23.89
N ASN A 266 60.03 -33.57 24.86
CA ASN A 266 58.71 -33.16 25.33
C ASN A 266 58.83 -31.90 26.22
N ASP A 267 58.02 -30.86 26.00
CA ASP A 267 57.41 -30.05 27.07
C ASP A 267 56.41 -29.00 26.56
N GLY A 268 55.24 -28.98 27.22
CA GLY A 268 54.52 -27.77 27.65
C GLY A 268 53.95 -26.81 26.61
N GLY A 269 52.68 -27.00 26.23
CA GLY A 269 51.57 -26.02 26.36
C GLY A 269 51.57 -24.67 25.61
N ASP A 270 52.72 -24.06 25.33
CA ASP A 270 52.80 -22.65 24.90
C ASP A 270 53.05 -22.49 23.38
N ASN A 271 53.16 -23.61 22.67
CA ASN A 271 53.62 -23.64 21.27
C ASN A 271 52.46 -23.44 20.25
N GLU A 272 51.21 -23.60 20.67
CA GLU A 272 50.06 -23.55 19.75
C GLU A 272 49.59 -22.11 19.50
N GLN A 273 49.57 -21.26 20.53
CA GLN A 273 49.27 -19.82 20.35
C GLN A 273 50.38 -19.07 19.61
N LYS A 274 51.66 -19.48 19.75
CA LYS A 274 52.75 -18.95 18.92
C LYS A 274 52.62 -19.35 17.45
N LYS A 275 52.23 -20.60 17.16
CA LYS A 275 51.97 -21.05 15.78
C LYS A 275 50.80 -20.31 15.13
N VAL A 276 49.72 -20.04 15.87
CA VAL A 276 48.58 -19.26 15.34
C VAL A 276 48.99 -17.80 15.10
N ALA A 277 49.81 -17.19 15.98
CA ALA A 277 50.32 -15.84 15.78
C ALA A 277 51.26 -15.72 14.56
N GLU A 278 52.11 -16.73 14.32
CA GLU A 278 52.97 -16.78 13.12
C GLU A 278 52.18 -17.02 11.83
N LEU A 279 51.07 -17.76 11.87
CA LEU A 279 50.20 -17.98 10.69
C LEU A 279 49.42 -16.72 10.25
N PHE A 280 49.23 -15.76 11.16
CA PHE A 280 48.56 -14.47 10.88
C PHE A 280 49.52 -13.27 10.84
N ALA A 281 50.83 -13.51 10.94
CA ALA A 281 51.85 -12.49 10.72
C ALA A 281 51.90 -12.17 9.22
N VAL A 282 51.04 -11.25 8.79
CA VAL A 282 51.20 -10.58 7.50
C VAL A 282 52.56 -9.89 7.55
N GLU A 283 53.50 -10.31 6.69
CA GLU A 283 54.79 -9.63 6.54
C GLU A 283 54.53 -8.12 6.45
N ALA A 284 55.26 -7.31 7.22
CA ALA A 284 55.10 -5.85 7.23
C ALA A 284 55.22 -5.22 5.83
N ASP A 285 55.80 -5.98 4.89
CA ASP A 285 56.02 -5.66 3.49
C ASP A 285 54.96 -6.24 2.53
N TYR A 286 53.83 -6.78 3.02
CA TYR A 286 52.76 -7.34 2.16
C TYR A 286 52.24 -6.34 1.11
N TRP A 287 52.29 -5.05 1.42
CA TRP A 287 51.89 -3.97 0.51
C TRP A 287 53.04 -3.41 -0.35
N GLY A 288 54.27 -3.92 -0.18
CA GLY A 288 55.48 -3.41 -0.83
C GLY A 288 55.86 -2.02 -0.30
N SER A 289 57.04 -1.90 0.31
CA SER A 289 57.62 -0.61 0.67
C SER A 289 58.13 0.20 -0.55
N ASP A 290 58.10 -0.41 -1.74
CA ASP A 290 58.62 0.14 -3.00
C ASP A 290 57.58 0.85 -3.88
N LEU A 291 56.33 0.98 -3.44
CA LEU A 291 55.30 1.72 -4.20
C LEU A 291 55.34 3.22 -3.85
N GLU A 292 55.47 4.06 -4.88
CA GLU A 292 55.33 5.52 -4.71
C GLU A 292 53.97 5.83 -4.08
N ARG A 293 54.00 6.52 -2.94
CA ARG A 293 52.81 6.85 -2.18
C ARG A 293 51.92 7.74 -3.04
N VAL A 294 50.76 7.23 -3.47
CA VAL A 294 49.77 7.99 -4.24
C VAL A 294 49.41 9.24 -3.45
N SER A 295 49.73 10.42 -3.99
CA SER A 295 49.43 11.69 -3.34
C SER A 295 47.92 11.90 -3.37
N VAL A 296 47.27 11.76 -2.22
CA VAL A 296 45.86 12.10 -2.07
C VAL A 296 45.75 13.63 -2.23
N PRO A 297 45.02 14.13 -3.23
CA PRO A 297 44.84 15.58 -3.37
C PRO A 297 44.11 16.12 -2.15
N SER A 298 44.59 17.24 -1.60
CA SER A 298 43.91 17.93 -0.51
C SER A 298 42.57 18.44 -1.00
N LEU A 299 41.49 17.86 -0.50
CA LEU A 299 40.13 18.35 -0.73
C LEU A 299 39.99 19.72 -0.06
N GLU A 300 39.60 20.73 -0.82
CA GLU A 300 39.17 22.00 -0.24
C GLU A 300 37.92 21.75 0.60
N VAL A 301 37.96 22.18 1.86
CA VAL A 301 36.80 22.10 2.75
C VAL A 301 35.81 23.17 2.30
N ILE A 302 34.85 22.77 1.48
CA ILE A 302 33.76 23.63 1.04
C ILE A 302 32.69 23.64 2.13
N ASP A 303 32.27 24.83 2.56
CA ASP A 303 31.08 24.98 3.41
C ASP A 303 29.83 24.82 2.53
N PRO A 304 29.04 23.73 2.72
CA PRO A 304 27.88 23.43 1.89
C PRO A 304 26.79 24.51 1.95
N LEU A 305 26.77 25.40 2.95
CA LEU A 305 25.80 26.49 3.00
C LEU A 305 26.15 27.67 2.10
N THR A 306 27.43 27.80 1.70
CA THR A 306 27.92 28.98 0.95
C THR A 306 28.06 28.72 -0.55
N VAL A 307 28.29 27.47 -0.95
CA VAL A 307 28.49 27.08 -2.36
C VAL A 307 27.23 26.51 -3.01
N THR A 308 26.31 25.97 -2.22
CA THR A 308 25.07 25.41 -2.78
C THR A 308 24.13 26.55 -3.17
N ASP A 309 23.68 26.53 -4.43
CA ASP A 309 22.65 27.46 -4.91
C ASP A 309 21.45 27.40 -3.94
N ARG A 310 21.09 28.57 -3.41
CA ARG A 310 19.99 28.72 -2.44
C ARG A 310 18.71 28.08 -2.97
N SER A 311 18.48 28.14 -4.28
CA SER A 311 17.31 27.54 -4.92
C SER A 311 17.29 26.01 -4.78
N LEU A 312 18.42 25.33 -4.99
CA LEU A 312 18.56 23.88 -4.82
C LEU A 312 18.45 23.48 -3.34
N LEU A 313 18.93 24.32 -2.43
CA LEU A 313 18.80 24.08 -0.99
C LEU A 313 17.33 24.19 -0.53
N HIS A 314 16.59 25.17 -1.06
CA HIS A 314 15.14 25.28 -0.84
C HIS A 314 14.36 24.11 -1.46
N GLU A 315 14.77 23.60 -2.62
CA GLU A 315 14.17 22.42 -3.26
C GLU A 315 14.47 21.14 -2.47
N ALA A 316 15.67 20.98 -1.92
CA ALA A 316 16.04 19.83 -1.08
C ALA A 316 15.38 19.86 0.31
N LEU A 317 15.04 21.03 0.84
CA LEU A 317 14.32 21.18 2.10
C LEU A 317 12.81 20.90 1.97
N GLN A 318 12.21 21.06 0.78
CA GLN A 318 10.79 20.77 0.52
C GLN A 318 10.31 19.38 1.00
N PRO A 319 11.04 18.28 0.76
CA PRO A 319 10.62 16.96 1.23
C PRO A 319 10.85 16.72 2.73
N THR A 320 11.66 17.54 3.41
CA THR A 320 11.97 17.37 4.85
C THR A 320 10.99 18.09 5.77
N CYS A 321 10.24 19.06 5.24
CA CYS A 321 9.18 19.73 5.97
C CYS A 321 7.93 18.84 5.99
N VAL A 322 7.60 18.31 7.18
CA VAL A 322 6.37 17.52 7.44
C VAL A 322 5.08 18.34 7.20
N VAL A 323 5.23 19.66 7.14
CA VAL A 323 4.15 20.64 6.97
C VAL A 323 3.96 20.91 5.48
N SER A 324 2.76 20.65 4.96
CA SER A 324 2.46 20.83 3.53
C SER A 324 2.75 22.26 3.06
N ARG A 325 3.16 22.43 1.80
CA ARG A 325 3.40 23.76 1.22
C ARG A 325 2.17 24.69 1.35
N GLU A 326 0.97 24.11 1.37
CA GLU A 326 -0.30 24.82 1.54
C GLU A 326 -0.48 25.35 2.97
N THR A 327 -0.03 24.60 3.98
CA THR A 327 -0.13 25.05 5.39
C THR A 327 0.88 26.14 5.70
N ILE A 328 2.09 26.11 5.14
CA ILE A 328 3.05 27.22 5.28
C ILE A 328 2.51 28.50 4.62
N ARG A 329 1.91 28.39 3.44
CA ARG A 329 1.26 29.53 2.77
C ARG A 329 0.08 30.08 3.56
N ALA A 330 -0.78 29.20 4.06
CA ALA A 330 -1.91 29.59 4.89
C ALA A 330 -1.47 30.31 6.18
N VAL A 331 -0.38 29.86 6.81
CA VAL A 331 0.19 30.53 7.99
C VAL A 331 0.72 31.92 7.64
N ALA A 332 1.46 32.06 6.53
CA ALA A 332 1.95 33.36 6.08
C ALA A 332 0.79 34.33 5.75
N ASP A 333 -0.24 33.86 5.03
CA ASP A 333 -1.42 34.66 4.69
C ASP A 333 -2.17 35.13 5.96
N LEU A 334 -2.23 34.29 7.00
CA LEU A 334 -2.83 34.63 8.29
C LEU A 334 -2.01 35.67 9.06
N GLU A 335 -0.68 35.59 9.02
CA GLU A 335 0.21 36.59 9.62
C GLU A 335 0.07 37.94 8.94
N ASP A 336 0.01 37.98 7.61
CA ASP A 336 -0.22 39.21 6.83
C ASP A 336 -1.59 39.83 7.16
N CYS A 337 -2.65 39.01 7.26
CA CYS A 337 -3.97 39.47 7.68
C CYS A 337 -3.95 40.05 9.10
N TRP A 338 -3.23 39.42 10.03
CA TRP A 338 -3.13 39.88 11.41
C TRP A 338 -2.38 41.22 11.50
N GLN A 339 -1.28 41.39 10.78
CA GLN A 339 -0.54 42.65 10.72
C GLN A 339 -1.42 43.77 10.16
N HIS A 340 -2.15 43.50 9.07
CA HIS A 340 -3.06 44.48 8.48
C HIS A 340 -4.20 44.91 9.43
N LEU A 341 -4.76 43.96 10.18
CA LEU A 341 -5.77 44.25 11.21
C LEU A 341 -5.17 45.08 12.37
N GLN A 342 -3.93 44.80 12.77
CA GLN A 342 -3.28 45.54 13.84
C GLN A 342 -2.91 46.97 13.41
N GLU A 343 -2.47 47.16 12.17
CA GLU A 343 -2.22 48.48 11.59
C GLU A 343 -3.51 49.30 11.49
N SER A 344 -4.60 48.71 10.99
CA SER A 344 -5.90 49.39 10.88
C SER A 344 -6.50 49.73 12.25
N LEU A 345 -6.35 48.87 13.26
CA LEU A 345 -6.72 49.17 14.64
C LEU A 345 -5.90 50.33 15.22
N SER A 346 -4.59 50.38 14.93
CA SER A 346 -3.71 51.46 15.39
C SER A 346 -4.05 52.81 14.74
N LEU A 347 -4.53 52.81 13.49
CA LEU A 347 -5.00 54.01 12.79
C LEU A 347 -6.35 54.48 13.35
N GLY A 348 -7.31 53.56 13.56
CA GLY A 348 -8.60 53.88 14.16
C GLY A 348 -8.54 54.35 15.62
N GLN A 349 -7.45 54.04 16.34
CA GLN A 349 -7.16 54.59 17.67
C GLN A 349 -6.50 55.98 17.64
N LYS A 350 -5.86 56.37 16.53
CA LYS A 350 -5.26 57.70 16.34
C LYS A 350 -6.26 58.74 15.82
N GLU A 351 -7.33 58.29 15.16
CA GLU A 351 -8.41 59.14 14.65
C GLU A 351 -9.52 59.44 15.68
N ARG A 352 -9.47 58.81 16.87
CA ARG A 352 -10.27 59.19 18.05
C ARG A 352 -9.42 59.97 19.03
#